data_AF-A0AAN8W844-F1
#
_entry.id   AF-A0AAN8W844-F1
#
_cell.length_a   1.000
_cell.length_b   1.000
_cell.length_c   1.000
_cell.angle_alpha   90.00
_cell.angle_beta   90.00
_cell.angle_gamma   90.00
#
_symmetry.space_group_name_H-M   'P 1'
#
loop_
_entity.id
_entity.type
_entity.pdbx_description
1 polymer ?
#
loop_
_entity_poly.entity_id
_entity_poly.type
_entity_poly.pdbx_seq_one_letter_code
_entity_poly.pdbx_strand_id
1 'polypeptide(L)'
;MELICFDSRMRAIVANWINVEDRRFEAPSAGDLATEYLVKPKKEHKPEQAMVGDAEAKMAEVLRVYKGQLTKHKYIAMDKYTIADVPRLPDLKNSINTSSSSSRFFVR
;
A
#
# COMPACT_ATOMS: atom_id res chain seq x y z
N MET A 1 -16.25 8.97 -14.54
CA MET A 1 -15.33 7.98 -13.94
C MET A 1 -15.26 6.80 -14.89
N GLU A 2 -14.09 6.45 -15.39
CA GLU A 2 -13.88 5.21 -16.14
C GLU A 2 -12.93 4.33 -15.33
N LEU A 3 -13.46 3.25 -14.75
CA LEU A 3 -12.68 2.33 -13.92
C LEU A 3 -11.78 1.41 -14.77
N ILE A 4 -12.20 1.19 -16.03
CA ILE A 4 -11.56 0.31 -17.00
C ILE A 4 -11.04 1.17 -18.15
N CYS A 5 -9.74 1.16 -18.38
CA CYS A 5 -9.17 1.72 -19.61
C CYS A 5 -9.40 0.74 -20.77
N PHE A 6 -9.89 1.22 -21.91
CA PHE A 6 -10.04 0.38 -23.12
C PHE A 6 -8.81 0.44 -24.03
N ASP A 7 -8.02 1.50 -23.95
CA ASP A 7 -6.73 1.59 -24.65
C ASP A 7 -5.74 0.57 -24.08
N SER A 8 -5.05 -0.16 -24.96
CA SER A 8 -4.15 -1.26 -24.57
C SER A 8 -2.90 -0.76 -23.83
N ARG A 9 -2.38 0.42 -24.19
CA ARG A 9 -1.24 1.05 -23.50
C ARG A 9 -1.64 1.50 -22.11
N MET A 10 -2.78 2.16 -21.98
CA MET A 10 -3.31 2.59 -20.69
C MET A 10 -3.60 1.39 -19.77
N ARG A 11 -4.15 0.30 -20.31
CA ARG A 11 -4.32 -0.96 -19.55
C ARG A 11 -3.01 -1.53 -19.05
N ALA A 12 -1.97 -1.55 -19.88
CA ALA A 12 -0.67 -2.06 -19.46
C ALA A 12 -0.07 -1.25 -18.30
N ILE A 13 -0.22 0.09 -18.34
CA ILE A 13 0.23 0.98 -17.27
C ILE A 13 -0.55 0.70 -15.98
N VAL A 14 -1.88 0.65 -16.05
CA VAL A 14 -2.74 0.37 -14.89
C VAL A 14 -2.44 -1.02 -14.31
N ALA A 15 -2.31 -2.05 -15.15
CA ALA A 15 -1.97 -3.41 -14.71
C ALA A 15 -0.59 -3.48 -14.05
N ASN A 16 0.38 -2.71 -14.53
CA ASN A 16 1.69 -2.62 -13.88
C ASN A 16 1.58 -2.04 -12.47
N TRP A 17 0.81 -0.97 -12.28
CA TRP A 17 0.56 -0.41 -10.94
C TRP A 17 -0.24 -1.35 -10.05
N ILE A 18 -1.16 -2.12 -10.62
CA ILE A 18 -1.87 -3.16 -9.89
C ILE A 18 -0.89 -4.21 -9.33
N ASN A 19 0.02 -4.69 -10.18
CA ASN A 19 1.04 -5.66 -9.79
C ASN A 19 2.05 -5.11 -8.77
N VAL A 20 2.39 -3.82 -8.87
CA VAL A 20 3.26 -3.15 -7.89
C VAL A 20 2.59 -3.15 -6.53
N GLU A 21 1.31 -2.81 -6.44
CA GLU A 21 0.57 -2.86 -5.19
C GLU A 21 0.49 -4.29 -4.63
N ASP A 22 0.07 -5.29 -5.41
CA ASP A 22 -0.06 -6.67 -4.90
C ASP A 22 1.29 -7.23 -4.40
N ARG A 23 2.36 -7.02 -5.17
CA ARG A 23 3.66 -7.64 -4.86
C ARG A 23 4.49 -6.85 -3.86
N ARG A 24 4.30 -5.54 -3.75
CA ARG A 24 5.12 -4.67 -2.90
C ARG A 24 4.38 -4.15 -1.68
N PHE A 25 3.07 -3.93 -1.77
CA PHE A 25 2.26 -3.39 -0.68
C PHE A 25 1.58 -4.49 0.14
N GLU A 26 0.87 -5.42 -0.50
CA GLU A 26 0.18 -6.51 0.22
C GLU A 26 1.18 -7.54 0.76
N ALA A 27 1.96 -8.16 -0.12
CA ALA A 27 2.67 -9.39 0.24
C ALA A 27 3.81 -9.24 1.29
N PRO A 28 4.63 -8.16 1.32
CA PRO A 28 5.77 -8.10 2.25
C PRO A 28 5.70 -6.96 3.26
N SER A 29 4.59 -6.19 3.31
CA SER A 29 4.45 -5.03 4.21
C SER A 29 3.15 -5.04 4.98
N ALA A 30 1.99 -4.93 4.31
CA ALA A 30 0.72 -4.81 5.01
C ALA A 30 0.31 -6.13 5.67
N GLY A 31 0.51 -7.26 4.99
CA GLY A 31 0.22 -8.60 5.54
C GLY A 31 1.11 -8.99 6.72
N ASP A 32 2.40 -8.67 6.65
CA ASP A 32 3.36 -8.92 7.73
C ASP A 32 3.02 -8.08 8.98
N LEU A 33 2.77 -6.78 8.79
CA LEU A 33 2.33 -5.90 9.88
C LEU A 33 0.98 -6.34 10.47
N ALA A 34 0.02 -6.75 9.65
CA ALA A 34 -1.25 -7.28 10.12
C ALA A 34 -1.05 -8.58 10.93
N THR A 35 -0.11 -9.43 10.54
CA THR A 35 0.22 -10.64 11.29
C THR A 35 0.83 -10.30 12.65
N GLU A 36 1.80 -9.40 12.69
CA GLU A 36 2.47 -8.97 13.92
C GLU A 36 1.51 -8.25 14.89
N TYR A 37 0.66 -7.35 14.39
CA TYR A 37 -0.19 -6.49 15.23
C TYR A 37 -1.61 -7.01 15.47
N LEU A 38 -2.16 -7.84 14.59
CA LEU A 38 -3.56 -8.31 14.70
C LEU A 38 -3.67 -9.81 14.96
N VAL A 39 -2.74 -10.62 14.42
CA VAL A 39 -2.83 -12.09 14.53
C VAL A 39 -2.05 -12.60 15.74
N LYS A 40 -0.80 -12.19 15.93
CA LYS A 40 0.03 -12.64 17.06
C LYS A 40 -0.57 -12.29 18.43
N PRO A 41 -1.09 -11.08 18.68
CA PRO A 41 -1.71 -10.75 19.97
C PRO A 41 -2.94 -11.58 20.27
N LYS A 42 -3.75 -11.92 19.24
CA LYS A 42 -4.91 -12.82 19.39
C LYS A 42 -4.50 -14.27 19.72
N LYS A 43 -3.27 -14.66 19.42
CA LYS A 43 -2.69 -15.96 19.74
C LYS A 43 -1.77 -15.91 20.96
N GLU A 44 -1.79 -14.82 21.74
CA GLU A 44 -0.92 -14.60 22.92
C GLU A 44 0.59 -14.59 22.60
N HIS A 45 0.94 -14.40 21.32
CA HIS A 45 2.32 -14.22 20.89
C HIS A 45 2.68 -12.72 20.89
N LYS A 46 3.92 -12.41 21.29
CA LYS A 46 4.44 -11.04 21.20
C LYS A 46 4.85 -10.72 19.75
N PRO A 47 4.57 -9.50 19.27
CA PRO A 47 5.12 -9.03 18.00
C PRO A 47 6.64 -9.05 18.02
N GLU A 48 7.24 -9.48 16.91
CA GLU A 48 8.69 -9.50 16.73
C GLU A 48 9.16 -8.17 16.14
N GLN A 49 9.89 -7.39 16.94
CA GLN A 49 10.29 -6.03 16.56
C GLN A 49 11.16 -5.99 15.29
N ALA A 50 11.96 -7.03 15.02
CA ALA A 50 12.76 -7.12 13.80
C ALA A 50 11.86 -7.25 12.55
N MET A 51 10.86 -8.12 12.60
CA MET A 51 9.90 -8.30 11.49
C MET A 51 9.06 -7.04 11.25
N VAL A 52 8.65 -6.36 12.32
CA VAL A 52 7.94 -5.07 12.23
C VAL A 52 8.82 -4.03 11.55
N GLY A 53 10.08 -3.86 11.99
CA GLY A 53 10.99 -2.88 11.42
C GLY A 53 11.27 -3.10 9.93
N ASP A 54 11.46 -4.36 9.52
CA ASP A 54 11.65 -4.73 8.12
C ASP A 54 10.40 -4.44 7.28
N ALA A 55 9.21 -4.75 7.80
CA ALA A 55 7.96 -4.51 7.11
C ALA A 55 7.64 -3.00 7.00
N GLU A 56 7.91 -2.22 8.05
CA GLU A 56 7.80 -0.75 8.03
C GLU A 56 8.78 -0.12 7.02
N ALA A 57 10.02 -0.61 6.93
CA ALA A 57 11.00 -0.13 5.97
C ALA A 57 10.56 -0.39 4.51
N LYS A 58 10.04 -1.59 4.23
CA LYS A 58 9.47 -1.93 2.91
C LYS A 58 8.26 -1.05 2.59
N MET A 59 7.37 -0.84 3.56
CA MET A 59 6.21 0.04 3.41
C MET A 59 6.63 1.48 3.09
N ALA A 60 7.65 2.00 3.79
CA ALA A 60 8.18 3.34 3.54
C ALA A 60 8.72 3.49 2.11
N GLU A 61 9.41 2.47 1.58
CA GLU A 61 9.90 2.47 0.20
C GLU A 61 8.76 2.47 -0.82
N VAL A 62 7.70 1.70 -0.58
CA VAL A 62 6.51 1.72 -1.43
C VAL A 62 5.87 3.11 -1.42
N LEU A 63 5.66 3.69 -0.23
CA LEU A 63 5.11 5.05 -0.11
C LEU A 63 5.97 6.10 -0.80
N ARG A 64 7.30 5.94 -0.82
CA ARG A 64 8.22 6.82 -1.55
C ARG A 64 7.98 6.75 -3.06
N VAL A 65 7.81 5.55 -3.62
CA VAL A 65 7.49 5.35 -5.04
C VAL A 65 6.13 5.98 -5.37
N TYR A 66 5.10 5.77 -4.54
CA TYR A 66 3.78 6.37 -4.72
C TYR A 66 3.85 7.90 -4.72
N LYS A 67 4.55 8.50 -3.75
CA LYS A 67 4.76 9.95 -3.71
C LYS A 67 5.47 10.45 -4.97
N GLY A 68 6.54 9.78 -5.39
CA GLY A 68 7.26 10.14 -6.62
C GLY A 68 6.36 10.08 -7.85
N GLN A 69 5.40 9.15 -7.89
CA GLN A 69 4.48 9.05 -9.01
C GLN A 69 3.35 10.09 -8.96
N LEU A 70 2.82 10.39 -7.77
CA LEU A 70 1.81 11.42 -7.55
C LEU A 70 2.34 12.84 -7.77
N THR A 71 3.66 13.04 -7.78
CA THR A 71 4.25 14.31 -8.24
C THR A 71 4.19 14.50 -9.76
N LYS A 72 4.09 13.41 -10.52
CA LYS A 72 4.07 13.42 -11.99
C LYS A 72 2.66 13.36 -12.56
N HIS A 73 1.76 12.68 -11.86
CA HIS A 73 0.40 12.43 -12.29
C HIS A 73 -0.58 12.71 -11.16
N LYS A 74 -1.79 13.17 -11.51
CA LYS A 74 -2.84 13.44 -10.52
C LYS A 74 -3.28 12.19 -9.74
N TYR A 75 -3.17 11.01 -10.37
CA TYR A 75 -3.46 9.70 -9.78
C TYR A 75 -2.29 8.73 -10.06
N ILE A 76 -2.23 7.57 -9.40
CA ILE A 76 -1.06 6.68 -9.39
C ILE A 76 -0.67 6.25 -10.80
N ALA A 77 -1.64 5.87 -11.62
CA ALA A 77 -1.36 5.42 -12.98
C ALA A 77 -1.24 6.57 -13.99
N MET A 78 -1.99 7.65 -13.82
CA MET A 78 -2.18 8.71 -14.82
C MET A 78 -3.00 9.89 -14.27
N ASP A 79 -3.35 10.88 -15.10
CA ASP A 79 -4.16 12.03 -14.70
C ASP A 79 -5.68 11.74 -14.61
N LYS A 80 -6.07 10.48 -14.74
CA LYS A 80 -7.43 9.97 -14.58
C LYS A 80 -7.46 8.93 -13.47
N TYR A 81 -8.53 8.93 -12.67
CA TYR A 81 -8.78 7.92 -11.65
C TYR A 81 -9.04 6.56 -12.29
N THR A 82 -8.31 5.53 -11.88
CA THR A 82 -8.39 4.16 -12.41
C THR A 82 -8.60 3.13 -11.30
N ILE A 83 -8.78 1.86 -11.69
CA ILE A 83 -8.82 0.75 -10.73
C ILE A 83 -7.54 0.62 -9.88
N ALA A 84 -6.38 1.10 -10.34
CA ALA A 84 -5.13 1.11 -9.55
C ALA A 84 -5.16 2.15 -8.41
N ASP A 85 -6.11 3.08 -8.44
CA ASP A 85 -6.31 4.10 -7.41
C ASP A 85 -7.38 3.68 -6.39
N VAL A 86 -8.11 2.60 -6.68
CA VAL A 86 -9.07 2.03 -5.75
C VAL A 86 -8.29 1.42 -4.59
N PRO A 87 -8.52 1.85 -3.35
CA PRO A 87 -7.84 1.27 -2.21
C PRO A 87 -8.18 -0.24 -2.11
N ARG A 88 -7.19 -1.13 -2.19
CA ARG A 88 -7.36 -2.53 -1.78
C ARG A 88 -7.39 -2.59 -0.25
N LEU A 89 -8.61 -2.45 0.28
CA LEU A 89 -8.88 -2.17 1.69
C LEU A 89 -9.72 -3.29 2.31
N PRO A 90 -9.04 -4.33 2.79
CA PRO A 90 -9.03 -4.55 4.23
C PRO A 90 -7.74 -4.05 4.89
N ASP A 91 -6.64 -4.00 4.15
CA ASP A 91 -5.29 -3.91 4.74
C ASP A 91 -4.84 -2.50 5.08
N LEU A 92 -5.18 -1.51 4.25
CA LEU A 92 -4.85 -0.12 4.52
C LEU A 92 -5.63 0.46 5.75
N LYS A 93 -6.88 0.07 6.03
CA LYS A 93 -7.67 0.54 7.20
C LYS A 93 -7.12 -0.05 8.49
N ASN A 94 -6.71 -1.31 8.42
CA ASN A 94 -6.14 -2.04 9.54
C ASN A 94 -4.69 -1.60 9.82
N SER A 95 -3.89 -1.31 8.79
CA SER A 95 -2.52 -0.78 8.95
C SER A 95 -2.48 0.67 9.44
N ILE A 96 -3.42 1.53 9.00
CA ILE A 96 -3.56 2.91 9.51
C ILE A 96 -3.89 2.93 11.01
N ASN A 97 -4.75 2.02 11.48
CA ASN A 97 -5.17 1.94 12.88
C ASN A 97 -4.16 1.25 13.82
N THR A 98 -3.23 0.45 13.28
CA THR A 98 -2.25 -0.30 14.08
C THR A 98 -0.91 0.42 14.23
N SER A 99 -0.59 1.35 13.33
CA SER A 99 0.55 2.24 13.55
C SER A 99 0.14 3.40 14.47
N SER A 100 0.78 3.51 15.64
CA SER A 100 0.84 4.76 16.44
C SER A 100 1.64 5.88 15.70
N SER A 101 1.71 5.79 14.38
CA SER A 101 2.43 6.64 13.45
C SER A 101 1.50 7.26 12.39
N SER A 102 0.17 7.21 12.58
CA SER A 102 -0.78 7.95 11.75
C SER A 102 -0.45 9.45 11.61
N SER A 103 0.30 10.03 12.55
CA SER A 103 0.80 11.43 12.46
C SER A 103 2.10 11.61 11.67
N ARG A 104 2.73 10.54 11.15
CA ARG A 104 4.08 10.58 10.58
C ARG A 104 4.15 10.41 9.05
N PHE A 105 3.13 9.83 8.42
CA PHE A 105 3.18 9.49 7.00
C PHE A 105 2.32 10.37 6.08
N PHE A 106 1.33 11.06 6.64
CA PHE A 106 0.45 12.00 5.94
C PHE A 106 0.49 13.38 6.61
N VAL A 107 1.62 14.09 6.47
CA VAL A 107 1.66 15.55 6.62
C VAL A 107 1.91 16.14 5.23
N ARG A 108 0.80 16.46 4.58
CA ARG A 108 0.50 17.67 3.77
C ARG A 108 -0.37 17.32 2.57
#